data_AF-A0A2G5L8U4-F1
#
_entry.id   AF-A0A2G5L8U4-F1
#
_cell.length_a   1.000
_cell.length_b   1.000
_cell.length_c   1.000
_cell.angle_alpha   90.00
_cell.angle_beta   90.00
_cell.angle_gamma   90.00
#
_symmetry.space_group_name_H-M   'P 1'
#
loop_
_entity.id
_entity.type
_entity.pdbx_description
1 polymer ?
#
loop_
_entity_poly.entity_id
_entity_poly.type
_entity_poly.pdbx_seq_one_letter_code
_entity_poly.pdbx_strand_id
1 'polypeptide(L)'
;MFGLTQKKSTHTNYLKQAIDTSWAFIEFAPSGVILDANANFLQTLGYSLDEVVGKHHKMFCVREYTSSVDYKQFWNNLAAGQSNSGEFVRTKKTGELVWLQASYTPVFDQDGKVEKIIKVAVEISEMVTTRLESNWMKSAIDTGWAMIEFDPTGLITNANDNFLKIFGYSSLQEISKKHHRIFCDTTLTNSTSYSDFWAELAQGRVKAGEYKRLNKEGQEVWLYANYTPVRDTNNNVVKIIKIASNITDSVQNKENLNAILKTKIHQLSTELAQGSTAMDGKINEMRISVEEASSAITQISMGAQDQSRQVDEISRLLNEIKASSSKTNHKAHNIKTVVEQSTQKAQLGGETIQSVVSSVSEINNGTEDTQKAIDSLAHLSNEITKIVGVLSGVATQTNLLALNAGIEAAKAGDAGNGFAVIAEQTRILAEESKLNSKKIEGVIHSVSEHISGVIASVTKMKGNVQTGEKAALLAKNAFDEIHSSILNTFEQTSQIEIAANFQNESIDNSVQSIEKIVIVSEETAAGSEELASSTTQLNSGIGDISVSSKRMNQIAQELFEVISSINRSN
;
A
#
# COMPACT_ATOMS: atom_id res chain seq x y z
N MET A 1 2.37 115.89 -81.39
CA MET A 1 3.00 114.55 -81.50
C MET A 1 3.33 113.97 -80.10
N PHE A 2 2.38 114.01 -79.15
CA PHE A 2 2.59 113.61 -77.73
C PHE A 2 1.74 112.39 -77.29
N GLY A 3 0.91 111.81 -78.17
CA GLY A 3 -0.07 110.76 -77.80
C GLY A 3 0.27 109.31 -78.19
N LEU A 4 1.31 109.07 -79.01
CA LEU A 4 1.64 107.72 -79.50
C LEU A 4 2.68 106.98 -78.64
N THR A 5 3.55 107.70 -77.94
CA THR A 5 4.56 107.13 -77.03
C THR A 5 3.95 106.67 -75.69
N GLN A 6 2.88 107.33 -75.22
CA GLN A 6 2.24 107.00 -73.94
C GLN A 6 1.40 105.72 -73.98
N LYS A 7 0.85 105.35 -75.16
CA LYS A 7 -0.03 104.18 -75.36
C LYS A 7 0.73 102.85 -75.53
N LYS A 8 1.96 102.87 -76.06
CA LYS A 8 2.83 101.69 -76.14
C LYS A 8 3.42 101.30 -74.77
N SER A 9 3.77 102.28 -73.94
CA SER A 9 4.29 102.04 -72.58
C SER A 9 3.25 101.42 -71.64
N THR A 10 1.96 101.73 -71.80
CA THR A 10 0.88 101.18 -70.96
C THR A 10 0.59 99.70 -71.25
N HIS A 11 0.66 99.25 -72.51
CA HIS A 11 0.40 97.84 -72.86
C HIS A 11 1.49 96.88 -72.36
N THR A 12 2.77 97.28 -72.46
CA THR A 12 3.89 96.48 -71.94
C THR A 12 3.82 96.31 -70.42
N ASN A 13 3.32 97.31 -69.69
CA ASN A 13 3.14 97.22 -68.24
C ASN A 13 2.04 96.21 -67.83
N TYR A 14 0.93 96.10 -68.58
CA TYR A 14 -0.12 95.12 -68.29
C TYR A 14 0.34 93.68 -68.53
N LEU A 15 1.12 93.43 -69.59
CA LEU A 15 1.68 92.10 -69.86
C LEU A 15 2.70 91.70 -68.79
N LYS A 16 3.59 92.62 -68.37
CA LYS A 16 4.52 92.37 -67.27
C LYS A 16 3.76 92.04 -65.98
N GLN A 17 2.71 92.80 -65.66
CA GLN A 17 1.88 92.56 -64.48
C GLN A 17 1.19 91.18 -64.49
N ALA A 18 0.65 90.74 -65.64
CA ALA A 18 -0.01 89.44 -65.75
C ALA A 18 0.98 88.27 -65.52
N ILE A 19 2.18 88.37 -66.08
CA ILE A 19 3.25 87.40 -65.85
C ILE A 19 3.69 87.43 -64.38
N ASP A 20 3.84 88.63 -63.80
CA ASP A 20 4.25 88.84 -62.42
C ASP A 20 3.28 88.24 -61.40
N THR A 21 1.99 88.16 -61.74
CA THR A 21 0.98 87.53 -60.87
C THR A 21 0.86 86.02 -61.04
N SER A 22 1.18 85.46 -62.20
CA SER A 22 0.81 84.07 -62.52
C SER A 22 1.97 83.09 -62.63
N TRP A 23 3.18 83.56 -62.91
CA TRP A 23 4.32 82.67 -63.13
C TRP A 23 5.57 83.15 -62.41
N ALA A 24 6.47 82.22 -62.11
CA ALA A 24 7.82 82.54 -61.71
C ALA A 24 8.58 83.06 -62.94
N PHE A 25 9.01 84.33 -62.90
CA PHE A 25 9.68 85.01 -64.00
C PHE A 25 11.05 85.52 -63.58
N ILE A 26 12.04 85.34 -64.45
CA ILE A 26 13.39 85.84 -64.24
C ILE A 26 14.04 86.20 -65.58
N GLU A 27 14.80 87.29 -65.59
CA GLU A 27 15.55 87.79 -66.73
C GLU A 27 17.04 87.59 -66.49
N PHE A 28 17.74 87.17 -67.54
CA PHE A 28 19.19 87.00 -67.55
C PHE A 28 19.81 87.76 -68.73
N ALA A 29 21.04 88.22 -68.57
CA ALA A 29 21.90 88.57 -69.68
C ALA A 29 22.17 87.30 -70.51
N PRO A 30 22.58 87.43 -71.80
CA PRO A 30 22.95 86.28 -72.62
C PRO A 30 24.06 85.41 -72.00
N SER A 31 24.87 85.99 -71.09
CA SER A 31 25.90 85.30 -70.33
C SER A 31 25.39 84.47 -69.14
N GLY A 32 24.08 84.47 -68.86
CA GLY A 32 23.48 83.77 -67.72
C GLY A 32 23.53 84.52 -66.38
N VAL A 33 23.97 85.78 -66.40
CA VAL A 33 23.91 86.70 -65.25
C VAL A 33 22.49 87.23 -65.08
N ILE A 34 21.98 87.23 -63.85
CA ILE A 34 20.60 87.62 -63.53
C ILE A 34 20.47 89.14 -63.59
N LEU A 35 19.45 89.61 -64.32
CA LEU A 35 19.14 91.03 -64.51
C LEU A 35 18.01 91.49 -63.60
N ASP A 36 16.91 90.73 -63.58
CA ASP A 36 15.70 91.02 -62.80
C ASP A 36 14.97 89.71 -62.50
N ALA A 37 14.16 89.66 -61.45
CA ALA A 37 13.33 88.50 -61.12
C ALA A 37 12.06 88.96 -60.40
N ASN A 38 10.94 88.31 -60.69
CA ASN A 38 9.69 88.65 -60.04
C ASN A 38 9.52 87.96 -58.68
N ALA A 39 8.55 88.43 -57.90
CA ALA A 39 8.26 87.92 -56.57
C ALA A 39 7.97 86.40 -56.56
N ASN A 40 7.25 85.89 -57.56
CA ASN A 40 6.94 84.46 -57.66
C ASN A 40 8.20 83.60 -57.79
N PHE A 41 9.15 84.00 -58.65
CA PHE A 41 10.41 83.27 -58.82
C PHE A 41 11.24 83.28 -57.54
N LEU A 42 11.34 84.46 -56.93
CA LEU A 42 12.06 84.69 -55.68
C LEU A 42 11.46 83.87 -54.53
N GLN A 43 10.14 83.84 -54.40
CA GLN A 43 9.44 83.05 -53.40
C GLN A 43 9.59 81.54 -53.63
N THR A 44 9.42 81.05 -54.86
CA THR A 44 9.57 79.63 -55.20
C THR A 44 10.96 79.09 -54.84
N LEU A 45 12.02 79.89 -55.05
CA LEU A 45 13.40 79.49 -54.75
C LEU A 45 13.92 79.96 -53.39
N GLY A 46 13.18 80.83 -52.69
CA GLY A 46 13.52 81.33 -51.36
C GLY A 46 14.63 82.37 -51.32
N TYR A 47 14.81 83.15 -52.39
CA TYR A 47 15.81 84.23 -52.46
C TYR A 47 15.14 85.61 -52.49
N SER A 48 15.85 86.65 -52.08
CA SER A 48 15.47 88.05 -52.34
C SER A 48 16.10 88.58 -53.63
N LEU A 49 15.54 89.65 -54.20
CA LEU A 49 16.02 90.20 -55.48
C LEU A 49 17.50 90.63 -55.40
N ASP A 50 17.88 91.31 -54.32
CA ASP A 50 19.25 91.80 -54.10
C ASP A 50 20.28 90.66 -53.96
N GLU A 51 19.84 89.47 -53.56
CA GLU A 51 20.71 88.29 -53.44
C GLU A 51 21.01 87.64 -54.80
N VAL A 52 20.12 87.81 -55.78
CA VAL A 52 20.19 87.10 -57.07
C VAL A 52 20.68 88.00 -58.19
N VAL A 53 20.32 89.29 -58.21
CA VAL A 53 20.72 90.22 -59.28
C VAL A 53 22.24 90.32 -59.34
N GLY A 54 22.79 90.22 -60.55
CA GLY A 54 24.23 90.19 -60.80
C GLY A 54 24.93 88.85 -60.52
N LYS A 55 24.23 87.84 -59.96
CA LYS A 55 24.75 86.46 -59.85
C LYS A 55 24.42 85.66 -61.11
N HIS A 56 25.08 84.51 -61.28
CA HIS A 56 24.82 83.62 -62.42
C HIS A 56 23.77 82.56 -62.08
N HIS A 57 22.91 82.19 -63.03
CA HIS A 57 21.85 81.16 -62.91
C HIS A 57 22.27 79.85 -62.24
N LYS A 58 23.56 79.51 -62.27
CA LYS A 58 24.13 78.28 -61.69
C LYS A 58 23.85 78.14 -60.19
N MET A 59 23.60 79.26 -59.51
CA MET A 59 23.22 79.25 -58.09
C MET A 59 21.90 78.50 -57.82
N PHE A 60 21.02 78.36 -58.81
CA PHE A 60 19.75 77.65 -58.68
C PHE A 60 19.84 76.19 -59.13
N CYS A 61 21.02 75.69 -59.49
CA CYS A 61 21.19 74.36 -60.08
C CYS A 61 21.98 73.44 -59.14
N VAL A 62 21.69 72.14 -59.21
CA VAL A 62 22.49 71.12 -58.54
C VAL A 62 23.92 71.10 -59.12
N ARG A 63 24.91 70.85 -58.26
CA ARG A 63 26.32 71.01 -58.57
C ARG A 63 26.78 70.12 -59.72
N GLU A 64 26.28 68.89 -59.76
CA GLU A 64 26.54 67.89 -60.80
C GLU A 64 26.12 68.42 -62.18
N TYR A 65 24.95 69.05 -62.26
CA TYR A 65 24.45 69.62 -63.50
C TYR A 65 25.27 70.84 -63.94
N THR A 66 25.62 71.76 -63.03
CA THR A 66 26.42 72.95 -63.40
C THR A 66 27.81 72.63 -63.93
N SER A 67 28.33 71.43 -63.62
CA SER A 67 29.63 70.95 -64.08
C SER A 67 29.55 70.19 -65.41
N SER A 68 28.34 69.93 -65.92
CA SER A 68 28.14 69.12 -67.13
C SER A 68 28.39 69.91 -68.43
N VAL A 69 28.62 69.16 -69.50
CA VAL A 69 28.69 69.71 -70.87
C VAL A 69 27.34 70.32 -71.25
N ASP A 70 26.23 69.69 -70.85
CA ASP A 70 24.87 70.14 -71.15
C ASP A 70 24.58 71.54 -70.59
N TYR A 71 25.09 71.87 -69.40
CA TYR A 71 24.88 73.20 -68.81
C TYR A 71 25.58 74.32 -69.60
N LYS A 72 26.80 74.06 -70.10
CA LYS A 72 27.52 75.02 -70.95
C LYS A 72 26.83 75.17 -72.30
N GLN A 73 26.41 74.07 -72.90
CA GLN A 73 25.68 74.07 -74.17
C GLN A 73 24.34 74.79 -74.05
N PHE A 74 23.63 74.60 -72.93
CA PHE A 74 22.36 75.26 -72.63
C PHE A 74 22.46 76.78 -72.75
N TRP A 75 23.46 77.41 -72.12
CA TRP A 75 23.65 78.86 -72.20
C TRP A 75 24.16 79.32 -73.57
N ASN A 76 25.03 78.55 -74.22
CA ASN A 76 25.48 78.85 -75.58
C ASN A 76 24.31 78.88 -76.58
N ASN A 77 23.39 77.91 -76.46
CA ASN A 77 22.20 77.83 -77.31
C ASN A 77 21.27 79.03 -77.07
N LEU A 78 21.05 79.42 -75.81
CA LEU A 78 20.24 80.60 -75.47
C LEU A 78 20.86 81.90 -76.01
N ALA A 79 22.18 82.07 -75.86
CA ALA A 79 22.88 83.23 -76.40
C ALA A 79 22.87 83.29 -77.94
N ALA A 80 22.78 82.13 -78.60
CA ALA A 80 22.61 82.02 -80.06
C ALA A 80 21.14 82.18 -80.53
N GLY A 81 20.20 82.45 -79.62
CA GLY A 81 18.80 82.69 -79.97
C GLY A 81 17.88 81.45 -79.92
N GLN A 82 18.32 80.31 -79.38
CA GLN A 82 17.51 79.10 -79.28
C GLN A 82 16.82 78.96 -77.92
N SER A 83 15.49 78.82 -77.90
CA SER A 83 14.71 78.57 -76.67
C SER A 83 14.85 77.13 -76.15
N ASN A 84 14.61 76.92 -74.85
CA ASN A 84 14.61 75.60 -74.21
C ASN A 84 13.49 75.47 -73.17
N SER A 85 12.69 74.41 -73.27
CA SER A 85 11.56 74.14 -72.37
C SER A 85 11.54 72.68 -71.89
N GLY A 86 11.15 72.44 -70.64
CA GLY A 86 11.11 71.09 -70.04
C GLY A 86 10.89 71.10 -68.53
N GLU A 87 11.00 69.91 -67.92
CA GLU A 87 11.01 69.73 -66.47
C GLU A 87 12.45 69.77 -65.96
N PHE A 88 12.71 70.64 -65.00
CA PHE A 88 14.04 70.91 -64.50
C PHE A 88 14.06 70.83 -62.99
N VAL A 89 14.98 70.04 -62.47
CA VAL A 89 15.32 70.11 -61.05
C VAL A 89 16.18 71.36 -60.81
N ARG A 90 15.79 72.14 -59.81
CA ARG A 90 16.50 73.31 -59.30
C ARG A 90 16.65 73.19 -57.79
N THR A 91 17.43 74.08 -57.21
CA THR A 91 17.77 74.06 -55.80
C THR A 91 17.33 75.38 -55.16
N LYS A 92 16.52 75.29 -54.10
CA LYS A 92 16.13 76.44 -53.28
C LYS A 92 17.33 76.93 -52.46
N LYS A 93 17.25 78.12 -51.86
CA LYS A 93 18.27 78.67 -50.95
C LYS A 93 18.64 77.72 -49.80
N THR A 94 17.68 76.93 -49.34
CA THR A 94 17.83 75.95 -48.26
C THR A 94 18.61 74.69 -48.67
N GLY A 95 18.83 74.47 -49.97
CA GLY A 95 19.40 73.23 -50.51
C GLY A 95 18.36 72.20 -50.96
N GLU A 96 17.07 72.43 -50.68
CA GLU A 96 15.99 71.55 -51.13
C GLU A 96 15.84 71.54 -52.66
N LEU A 97 15.56 70.36 -53.21
CA LEU A 97 15.27 70.19 -54.63
C LEU A 97 13.85 70.65 -54.92
N VAL A 98 13.69 71.35 -56.03
CA VAL A 98 12.40 71.78 -56.55
C VAL A 98 12.31 71.41 -58.02
N TRP A 99 11.19 70.82 -58.42
CA TRP A 99 10.91 70.53 -59.82
C TRP A 99 10.17 71.71 -60.43
N LEU A 100 10.74 72.28 -61.48
CA LEU A 100 10.16 73.38 -62.23
C LEU A 100 9.88 72.94 -63.67
N GLN A 101 8.64 73.09 -64.13
CA GLN A 101 8.36 73.13 -65.55
C GLN A 101 8.66 74.56 -66.03
N ALA A 102 9.65 74.71 -66.90
CA ALA A 102 10.13 76.04 -67.30
C ALA A 102 10.36 76.16 -68.79
N SER A 103 10.31 77.40 -69.29
CA SER A 103 10.71 77.79 -70.64
C SER A 103 11.66 78.98 -70.58
N TYR A 104 12.83 78.85 -71.19
CA TYR A 104 13.85 79.90 -71.34
C TYR A 104 13.82 80.38 -72.80
N THR A 105 13.61 81.68 -73.00
CA THR A 105 13.34 82.29 -74.31
C THR A 105 14.21 83.55 -74.50
N PRO A 106 15.03 83.62 -75.56
CA PRO A 106 15.81 84.81 -75.90
C PRO A 106 14.94 85.98 -76.40
N VAL A 107 15.34 87.20 -76.05
CA VAL A 107 14.74 88.48 -76.47
C VAL A 107 15.79 89.26 -77.25
N PHE A 108 15.41 89.81 -78.40
CA PHE A 108 16.34 90.44 -79.35
C PHE A 108 16.22 91.97 -79.34
N ASP A 109 17.35 92.67 -79.52
CA ASP A 109 17.42 94.12 -79.70
C ASP A 109 17.02 94.55 -81.13
N GLN A 110 17.09 95.87 -81.41
CA GLN A 110 16.74 96.43 -82.72
C GLN A 110 17.70 96.01 -83.85
N ASP A 111 18.91 95.53 -83.52
CA ASP A 111 19.92 95.06 -84.46
C ASP A 111 19.87 93.52 -84.64
N GLY A 112 18.91 92.84 -84.01
CA GLY A 112 18.71 91.40 -84.08
C GLY A 112 19.67 90.57 -83.23
N LYS A 113 20.42 91.20 -82.30
CA LYS A 113 21.25 90.49 -81.31
C LYS A 113 20.42 90.16 -80.07
N VAL A 114 20.73 89.03 -79.42
CA VAL A 114 20.07 88.68 -78.16
C VAL A 114 20.44 89.71 -77.09
N GLU A 115 19.46 90.48 -76.64
CA GLU A 115 19.58 91.49 -75.59
C GLU A 115 19.54 90.83 -74.20
N LYS A 116 18.60 89.90 -74.00
CA LYS A 116 18.38 89.19 -72.73
C LYS A 116 17.66 87.85 -72.93
N ILE A 117 17.68 87.00 -71.91
CA ILE A 117 16.94 85.74 -71.84
C ILE A 117 15.87 85.85 -70.76
N ILE A 118 14.63 85.57 -71.12
CA ILE A 118 13.52 85.50 -70.17
C ILE A 118 13.24 84.03 -69.85
N LYS A 119 13.04 83.70 -68.57
CA LYS A 119 12.53 82.40 -68.14
C LYS A 119 11.20 82.57 -67.44
N VAL A 120 10.23 81.74 -67.84
CA VAL A 120 8.95 81.56 -67.16
C VAL A 120 8.90 80.13 -66.60
N ALA A 121 8.43 79.95 -65.36
CA ALA A 121 8.39 78.65 -64.70
C ALA A 121 7.17 78.45 -63.79
N VAL A 122 6.81 77.18 -63.60
CA VAL A 122 5.80 76.67 -62.66
C VAL A 122 6.42 75.54 -61.84
N GLU A 123 6.16 75.51 -60.54
CA GLU A 123 6.60 74.43 -59.64
C GLU A 123 5.69 73.20 -59.76
N ILE A 124 6.27 71.99 -59.91
CA ILE A 124 5.57 70.72 -60.14
C ILE A 124 6.00 69.58 -59.16
N SER A 125 6.68 69.92 -58.06
CA SER A 125 7.30 68.94 -57.15
C SER A 125 6.31 67.91 -56.56
N GLU A 126 5.13 68.36 -56.12
CA GLU A 126 4.12 67.49 -55.50
C GLU A 126 3.62 66.40 -56.47
N MET A 127 3.37 66.78 -57.73
CA MET A 127 2.89 65.87 -58.77
C MET A 127 3.87 64.72 -59.06
N VAL A 128 5.18 65.01 -59.05
CA VAL A 128 6.21 63.99 -59.30
C VAL A 128 6.29 62.99 -58.15
N THR A 129 6.21 63.45 -56.90
CA THR A 129 6.27 62.59 -55.71
C THR A 129 5.11 61.60 -55.66
N THR A 130 3.86 62.07 -55.82
CA THR A 130 2.66 61.21 -55.82
C THR A 130 2.73 60.11 -56.89
N ARG A 131 3.32 60.43 -58.05
CA ARG A 131 3.52 59.47 -59.14
C ARG A 131 4.50 58.34 -58.75
N LEU A 132 5.56 58.65 -58.02
CA LEU A 132 6.55 57.65 -57.58
C LEU A 132 5.97 56.74 -56.48
N GLU A 133 5.30 57.30 -55.49
CA GLU A 133 4.68 56.54 -54.39
C GLU A 133 3.65 55.51 -54.91
N SER A 134 2.83 55.90 -55.90
CA SER A 134 1.84 55.01 -56.53
C SER A 134 2.48 53.78 -57.19
N ASN A 135 3.67 53.95 -57.81
CA ASN A 135 4.37 52.86 -58.48
C ASN A 135 4.95 51.86 -57.48
N TRP A 136 5.50 52.33 -56.35
CA TRP A 136 6.03 51.45 -55.31
C TRP A 136 4.94 50.60 -54.66
N MET A 137 3.79 51.21 -54.34
CA MET A 137 2.66 50.49 -53.76
C MET A 137 2.19 49.35 -54.65
N LYS A 138 2.09 49.59 -55.97
CA LYS A 138 1.71 48.55 -56.94
C LYS A 138 2.69 47.38 -56.96
N SER A 139 4.00 47.66 -56.93
CA SER A 139 5.02 46.62 -56.93
C SER A 139 4.99 45.74 -55.68
N ALA A 140 4.76 46.33 -54.50
CA ALA A 140 4.72 45.58 -53.25
C ALA A 140 3.56 44.55 -53.22
N ILE A 141 2.37 44.97 -53.67
CA ILE A 141 1.20 44.08 -53.77
C ILE A 141 1.45 42.93 -54.76
N ASP A 142 2.03 43.23 -55.93
CA ASP A 142 2.31 42.22 -56.96
C ASP A 142 3.25 41.12 -56.46
N THR A 143 4.28 41.47 -55.68
CA THR A 143 5.23 40.49 -55.15
C THR A 143 4.70 39.68 -53.97
N GLY A 144 3.83 40.26 -53.13
CA GLY A 144 3.41 39.67 -51.86
C GLY A 144 2.22 38.72 -51.95
N TRP A 145 1.25 39.00 -52.83
CA TRP A 145 -0.03 38.30 -52.87
C TRP A 145 -0.38 37.79 -54.26
N ALA A 146 -1.31 36.84 -54.34
CA ALA A 146 -1.88 36.43 -55.61
C ALA A 146 -2.95 37.45 -56.03
N MET A 147 -2.74 38.09 -57.19
CA MET A 147 -3.63 39.12 -57.70
C MET A 147 -4.11 38.77 -59.10
N ILE A 148 -5.40 38.95 -59.34
CA ILE A 148 -6.03 38.80 -60.65
C ILE A 148 -7.06 39.92 -60.84
N GLU A 149 -7.10 40.46 -62.05
CA GLU A 149 -8.01 41.51 -62.47
C GLU A 149 -9.04 40.94 -63.44
N PHE A 150 -10.27 41.40 -63.28
CA PHE A 150 -11.39 41.09 -64.16
C PHE A 150 -12.04 42.37 -64.66
N ASP A 151 -12.70 42.29 -65.81
CA ASP A 151 -13.72 43.27 -66.17
C ASP A 151 -14.98 43.07 -65.29
N PRO A 152 -15.96 44.02 -65.31
CA PRO A 152 -17.18 43.90 -64.52
C PRO A 152 -18.05 42.67 -64.86
N THR A 153 -17.80 42.00 -65.99
CA THR A 153 -18.53 40.79 -66.41
C THR A 153 -17.84 39.51 -65.92
N GLY A 154 -16.62 39.61 -65.39
CA GLY A 154 -15.84 38.49 -64.87
C GLY A 154 -14.85 37.87 -65.86
N LEU A 155 -14.55 38.55 -66.97
CA LEU A 155 -13.48 38.17 -67.89
C LEU A 155 -12.12 38.63 -67.36
N ILE A 156 -11.13 37.73 -67.43
CA ILE A 156 -9.78 37.97 -66.91
C ILE A 156 -9.06 38.95 -67.80
N THR A 157 -8.64 40.07 -67.23
CA THR A 157 -7.89 41.12 -67.94
C THR A 157 -6.40 41.06 -67.64
N ASN A 158 -6.03 40.71 -66.41
CA ASN A 158 -4.64 40.63 -65.96
C ASN A 158 -4.51 39.67 -64.76
N ALA A 159 -3.32 39.12 -64.51
CA ALA A 159 -3.00 38.32 -63.33
C ALA A 159 -1.50 38.37 -63.08
N ASN A 160 -1.09 38.34 -61.82
CA ASN A 160 0.32 38.26 -61.45
C ASN A 160 0.82 36.81 -61.34
N ASP A 161 2.14 36.65 -61.26
CA ASP A 161 2.79 35.34 -61.25
C ASP A 161 2.40 34.50 -60.03
N ASN A 162 2.16 35.12 -58.88
CA ASN A 162 1.69 34.45 -57.67
C ASN A 162 0.34 33.76 -57.90
N PHE A 163 -0.60 34.44 -58.58
CA PHE A 163 -1.89 33.85 -58.93
C PHE A 163 -1.73 32.69 -59.92
N LEU A 164 -0.95 32.90 -60.99
CA LEU A 164 -0.72 31.87 -62.01
C LEU A 164 -0.10 30.60 -61.41
N LYS A 165 0.90 30.76 -60.53
CA LYS A 165 1.58 29.67 -59.83
C LYS A 165 0.64 28.85 -58.95
N ILE A 166 -0.22 29.51 -58.15
CA ILE A 166 -1.19 28.82 -57.29
C ILE A 166 -2.14 27.94 -58.10
N PHE A 167 -2.54 28.41 -59.28
CA PHE A 167 -3.51 27.73 -60.13
C PHE A 167 -2.90 26.84 -61.22
N GLY A 168 -1.57 26.74 -61.31
CA GLY A 168 -0.88 25.87 -62.28
C GLY A 168 -0.86 26.39 -63.72
N TYR A 169 -1.07 27.68 -63.94
CA TYR A 169 -0.98 28.28 -65.28
C TYR A 169 0.42 28.86 -65.52
N SER A 170 0.98 28.66 -66.71
CA SER A 170 2.36 29.06 -67.02
C SER A 170 2.46 30.53 -67.45
N SER A 171 1.37 31.12 -67.91
CA SER A 171 1.33 32.53 -68.33
C SER A 171 -0.08 33.11 -68.36
N LEU A 172 -0.16 34.45 -68.35
CA LEU A 172 -1.43 35.18 -68.48
C LEU A 172 -2.17 34.83 -69.78
N GLN A 173 -1.46 34.51 -70.87
CA GLN A 173 -2.10 34.17 -72.15
C GLN A 173 -3.02 32.95 -72.05
N GLU A 174 -2.76 32.01 -71.12
CA GLU A 174 -3.60 30.82 -70.94
C GLU A 174 -4.99 31.13 -70.37
N ILE A 175 -5.11 32.21 -69.61
CA ILE A 175 -6.33 32.58 -68.87
C ILE A 175 -6.94 33.90 -69.33
N SER A 176 -6.19 34.75 -70.04
CA SER A 176 -6.66 36.04 -70.53
C SER A 176 -7.93 35.88 -71.37
N LYS A 177 -8.88 36.79 -71.17
CA LYS A 177 -10.21 36.79 -71.79
C LYS A 177 -11.09 35.57 -71.51
N LYS A 178 -10.64 34.62 -70.67
CA LYS A 178 -11.53 33.59 -70.11
C LYS A 178 -12.26 34.18 -68.91
N HIS A 179 -13.43 33.63 -68.61
CA HIS A 179 -14.21 34.05 -67.44
C HIS A 179 -13.71 33.32 -66.18
N HIS A 180 -13.75 33.97 -65.01
CA HIS A 180 -13.43 33.38 -63.68
C HIS A 180 -13.99 31.97 -63.42
N ARG A 181 -15.07 31.57 -64.11
CA ARG A 181 -15.70 30.25 -63.98
C ARG A 181 -14.75 29.08 -64.22
N ILE A 182 -13.65 29.30 -64.95
CA ILE A 182 -12.62 28.26 -65.17
C ILE A 182 -11.95 27.79 -63.88
N PHE A 183 -12.00 28.59 -62.81
CA PHE A 183 -11.46 28.23 -61.49
C PHE A 183 -12.51 27.61 -60.57
N CYS A 184 -13.72 27.33 -61.05
CA CYS A 184 -14.85 26.89 -60.23
C CYS A 184 -15.38 25.55 -60.74
N ASP A 185 -15.98 24.75 -59.86
CA ASP A 185 -16.73 23.57 -60.28
C ASP A 185 -18.06 23.96 -60.97
N THR A 186 -18.58 23.05 -61.79
CA THR A 186 -19.77 23.30 -62.61
C THR A 186 -21.05 23.50 -61.79
N THR A 187 -21.13 22.92 -60.60
CA THR A 187 -22.28 23.07 -59.69
C THR A 187 -22.35 24.50 -59.19
N LEU A 188 -21.22 25.06 -58.75
CA LEU A 188 -21.13 26.46 -58.34
C LEU A 188 -21.45 27.38 -59.51
N THR A 189 -20.87 27.16 -60.69
CA THR A 189 -21.05 28.09 -61.82
C THR A 189 -22.49 28.13 -62.37
N ASN A 190 -23.27 27.07 -62.14
CA ASN A 190 -24.67 26.98 -62.54
C ASN A 190 -25.64 27.50 -61.45
N SER A 191 -25.13 27.91 -60.28
CA SER A 191 -25.95 28.38 -59.18
C SER A 191 -26.33 29.85 -59.31
N THR A 192 -27.49 30.22 -58.76
CA THR A 192 -27.93 31.62 -58.66
C THR A 192 -26.96 32.46 -57.82
N SER A 193 -26.35 31.86 -56.78
CA SER A 193 -25.39 32.58 -55.93
C SER A 193 -24.11 32.98 -56.67
N TYR A 194 -23.67 32.20 -57.66
CA TYR A 194 -22.53 32.55 -58.50
C TYR A 194 -22.85 33.69 -59.48
N SER A 195 -24.05 33.70 -60.09
CA SER A 195 -24.48 34.82 -60.92
C SER A 195 -24.68 36.10 -60.10
N ASP A 196 -25.29 35.98 -58.92
CA ASP A 196 -25.49 37.09 -58.00
C ASP A 196 -24.14 37.66 -57.57
N PHE A 197 -23.18 36.82 -57.18
CA PHE A 197 -21.83 37.22 -56.78
C PHE A 197 -21.18 38.22 -57.76
N TRP A 198 -21.27 37.96 -59.06
CA TRP A 198 -20.74 38.86 -60.09
C TRP A 198 -21.62 40.11 -60.29
N ALA A 199 -22.94 39.99 -60.23
CA ALA A 199 -23.85 41.13 -60.28
C ALA A 199 -23.62 42.11 -59.11
N GLU A 200 -23.36 41.57 -57.92
CA GLU A 200 -23.04 42.37 -56.73
C GLU A 200 -21.70 43.11 -56.88
N LEU A 201 -20.67 42.44 -57.40
CA LEU A 201 -19.38 43.05 -57.68
C LEU A 201 -19.48 44.15 -58.74
N ALA A 202 -20.29 43.95 -59.78
CA ALA A 202 -20.55 44.96 -60.81
C ALA A 202 -21.29 46.19 -60.26
N GLN A 203 -22.12 46.01 -59.23
CA GLN A 203 -22.74 47.12 -58.46
C GLN A 203 -21.77 47.78 -57.47
N GLY A 204 -20.56 47.22 -57.35
CA GLY A 204 -19.48 47.73 -56.52
C GLY A 204 -19.50 47.25 -55.07
N ARG A 205 -20.18 46.14 -54.77
CA ARG A 205 -20.11 45.47 -53.46
C ARG A 205 -18.86 44.62 -53.36
N VAL A 206 -18.11 44.77 -52.28
CA VAL A 206 -16.91 43.95 -51.99
C VAL A 206 -17.32 42.55 -51.55
N LYS A 207 -16.56 41.53 -51.97
CA LYS A 207 -16.76 40.15 -51.53
C LYS A 207 -15.46 39.59 -50.96
N ALA A 208 -15.46 39.28 -49.67
CA ALA A 208 -14.34 38.67 -48.97
C ALA A 208 -14.77 37.38 -48.29
N GLY A 209 -13.89 36.37 -48.29
CA GLY A 209 -14.17 35.09 -47.63
C GLY A 209 -13.23 33.97 -48.08
N GLU A 210 -13.52 32.78 -47.58
CA GLU A 210 -12.86 31.55 -47.99
C GLU A 210 -13.59 30.95 -49.19
N TYR A 211 -12.82 30.60 -50.21
CA TYR A 211 -13.35 30.12 -51.48
C TYR A 211 -12.60 28.88 -51.91
N LYS A 212 -13.35 27.80 -52.11
CA LYS A 212 -12.88 26.63 -52.82
C LYS A 212 -12.86 26.90 -54.32
N ARG A 213 -11.73 26.63 -54.96
CA ARG A 213 -11.50 26.78 -56.40
C ARG A 213 -10.78 25.55 -56.94
N LEU A 214 -10.69 25.46 -58.26
CA LEU A 214 -10.00 24.38 -58.96
C LEU A 214 -8.79 24.95 -59.70
N ASN A 215 -7.65 24.29 -59.61
CA ASN A 215 -6.48 24.56 -60.45
C ASN A 215 -6.67 23.95 -61.86
N LYS A 216 -5.66 24.15 -62.72
CA LYS A 216 -5.67 23.65 -64.11
C LYS A 216 -5.88 22.13 -64.21
N GLU A 217 -5.38 21.37 -63.25
CA GLU A 217 -5.49 19.91 -63.17
C GLU A 217 -6.81 19.43 -62.53
N GLY A 218 -7.68 20.35 -62.11
CA GLY A 218 -8.96 20.05 -61.44
C GLY A 218 -8.83 19.73 -59.95
N GLN A 219 -7.68 19.99 -59.34
CA GLN A 219 -7.45 19.82 -57.90
C GLN A 219 -8.00 21.01 -57.13
N GLU A 220 -8.47 20.74 -55.91
CA GLU A 220 -9.03 21.77 -55.04
C GLU A 220 -7.93 22.70 -54.51
N VAL A 221 -8.20 24.00 -54.57
CA VAL A 221 -7.39 25.07 -53.99
C VAL A 221 -8.30 25.93 -53.13
N TRP A 222 -7.95 26.07 -51.86
CA TRP A 222 -8.65 26.97 -50.95
C TRP A 222 -7.94 28.31 -50.87
N LEU A 223 -8.72 29.38 -51.01
CA LEU A 223 -8.23 30.75 -50.95
C LEU A 223 -9.00 31.54 -49.91
N TYR A 224 -8.28 32.31 -49.10
CA TYR A 224 -8.88 33.50 -48.50
C TYR A 224 -8.71 34.65 -49.49
N ALA A 225 -9.81 35.14 -50.06
CA ALA A 225 -9.76 36.14 -51.11
C ALA A 225 -10.67 37.33 -50.84
N ASN A 226 -10.24 38.49 -51.34
CA ASN A 226 -11.01 39.72 -51.34
C ASN A 226 -11.14 40.24 -52.78
N TYR A 227 -12.37 40.32 -53.27
CA TYR A 227 -12.75 40.85 -54.58
C TYR A 227 -13.25 42.29 -54.39
N THR A 228 -12.48 43.25 -54.92
CA THR A 228 -12.68 44.68 -54.75
C THR A 228 -12.95 45.37 -56.09
N PRO A 229 -14.16 45.94 -56.29
CA PRO A 229 -14.48 46.72 -57.48
C PRO A 229 -13.74 48.07 -57.51
N VAL A 230 -13.18 48.43 -58.66
CA VAL A 230 -12.48 49.70 -58.91
C VAL A 230 -13.33 50.59 -59.79
N ARG A 231 -13.45 51.87 -59.44
CA ARG A 231 -14.35 52.83 -60.09
C ARG A 231 -13.60 53.88 -60.89
N ASP A 232 -14.21 54.39 -61.96
CA ASP A 232 -13.75 55.56 -62.70
C ASP A 232 -14.19 56.88 -62.05
N THR A 233 -13.84 58.01 -62.66
CA THR A 233 -14.22 59.36 -62.20
C THR A 233 -15.73 59.64 -62.29
N ASN A 234 -16.49 58.81 -63.03
CA ASN A 234 -17.95 58.86 -63.12
C ASN A 234 -18.63 57.86 -62.18
N ASN A 235 -17.86 57.25 -61.26
CA ASN A 235 -18.29 56.27 -60.26
C ASN A 235 -18.75 54.90 -60.84
N ASN A 236 -18.48 54.63 -62.12
CA ASN A 236 -18.78 53.35 -62.75
C ASN A 236 -17.69 52.32 -62.41
N VAL A 237 -18.08 51.07 -62.12
CA VAL A 237 -17.11 49.99 -61.92
C VAL A 237 -16.46 49.66 -63.26
N VAL A 238 -15.13 49.82 -63.34
CA VAL A 238 -14.35 49.57 -64.57
C VAL A 238 -13.54 48.29 -64.53
N LYS A 239 -13.22 47.79 -63.34
CA LYS A 239 -12.55 46.51 -63.14
C LYS A 239 -12.80 45.97 -61.73
N ILE A 240 -12.55 44.68 -61.53
CA ILE A 240 -12.59 44.02 -60.23
C ILE A 240 -11.20 43.45 -59.96
N ILE A 241 -10.59 43.85 -58.86
CA ILE A 241 -9.29 43.31 -58.42
C ILE A 241 -9.56 42.28 -57.35
N LYS A 242 -9.09 41.05 -57.54
CA LYS A 242 -9.07 40.02 -56.51
C LYS A 242 -7.66 39.87 -55.99
N ILE A 243 -7.53 39.96 -54.67
CA ILE A 243 -6.33 39.61 -53.92
C ILE A 243 -6.62 38.34 -53.14
N ALA A 244 -5.71 37.37 -53.16
CA ALA A 244 -5.90 36.10 -52.48
C ALA A 244 -4.62 35.59 -51.79
N SER A 245 -4.84 34.86 -50.69
CA SER A 245 -3.83 34.02 -50.04
C SER A 245 -4.25 32.56 -50.17
N ASN A 246 -3.29 31.66 -50.40
CA ASN A 246 -3.52 30.22 -50.43
C ASN A 246 -3.61 29.68 -49.00
N ILE A 247 -4.74 29.07 -48.66
CA ILE A 247 -5.02 28.48 -47.33
C ILE A 247 -5.27 26.97 -47.40
N THR A 248 -4.95 26.32 -48.52
CA THR A 248 -5.22 24.89 -48.77
C THR A 248 -4.64 24.00 -47.68
N ASP A 249 -3.35 24.17 -47.35
CA ASP A 249 -2.69 23.39 -46.29
C ASP A 249 -3.35 23.59 -44.92
N SER A 250 -3.83 24.81 -44.63
CA SER A 250 -4.49 25.13 -43.36
C SER A 250 -5.82 24.40 -43.21
N VAL A 251 -6.62 24.33 -44.28
CA VAL A 251 -7.91 23.62 -44.28
C VAL A 251 -7.68 22.12 -44.14
N GLN A 252 -6.76 21.55 -44.92
CA GLN A 252 -6.45 20.12 -44.87
C GLN A 252 -5.88 19.67 -43.52
N ASN A 253 -5.01 20.48 -42.91
CA ASN A 253 -4.48 20.20 -41.57
C ASN A 253 -5.58 20.21 -40.50
N LYS A 254 -6.54 21.13 -40.59
CA LYS A 254 -7.69 21.19 -39.67
C LYS A 254 -8.57 19.95 -39.77
N GLU A 255 -8.88 19.50 -40.99
CA GLU A 255 -9.69 18.29 -41.21
C GLU A 255 -8.99 17.02 -40.70
N ASN A 256 -7.70 16.87 -41.00
CA ASN A 256 -6.89 15.76 -40.50
C ASN A 256 -6.82 15.73 -38.96
N LEU A 257 -6.61 16.89 -38.32
CA LEU A 257 -6.58 17.00 -36.87
C LEU A 257 -7.93 16.59 -36.25
N ASN A 258 -9.04 17.05 -36.82
CA ASN A 258 -10.38 16.68 -36.35
C ASN A 258 -10.64 15.17 -36.46
N ALA A 259 -10.21 14.53 -37.55
CA ALA A 259 -10.33 13.08 -37.71
C ALA A 259 -9.53 12.31 -36.66
N ILE A 260 -8.29 12.73 -36.40
CA ILE A 260 -7.42 12.11 -35.37
C ILE A 260 -8.03 12.27 -33.97
N LEU A 261 -8.49 13.47 -33.63
CA LEU A 261 -9.09 13.76 -32.32
C LEU A 261 -10.34 12.90 -32.08
N LYS A 262 -11.22 12.74 -33.07
CA LYS A 262 -12.41 11.88 -32.97
C LYS A 262 -12.04 10.44 -32.62
N THR A 263 -11.13 9.85 -33.39
CA THR A 263 -10.69 8.46 -33.17
C THR A 263 -10.04 8.30 -31.80
N LYS A 264 -9.18 9.25 -31.40
CA LYS A 264 -8.46 9.15 -30.13
C LYS A 264 -9.38 9.31 -28.92
N ILE A 265 -10.33 10.24 -28.96
CA ILE A 265 -11.32 10.42 -27.88
C ILE A 265 -12.23 9.18 -27.79
N HIS A 266 -12.61 8.56 -28.92
CA HIS A 266 -13.47 7.37 -28.92
C HIS A 266 -12.76 6.17 -28.29
N GLN A 267 -11.49 5.96 -28.65
CA GLN A 267 -10.64 4.95 -28.06
C GLN A 267 -10.51 5.15 -26.55
N LEU A 268 -10.16 6.37 -26.11
CA LEU A 268 -10.00 6.69 -24.69
C LEU A 268 -11.30 6.54 -23.89
N SER A 269 -12.45 6.93 -24.46
CA SER A 269 -13.77 6.72 -23.85
C SER A 269 -14.06 5.23 -23.64
N THR A 270 -13.76 4.40 -24.65
CA THR A 270 -13.95 2.94 -24.55
C THR A 270 -13.04 2.31 -23.51
N GLU A 271 -11.75 2.66 -23.51
CA GLU A 271 -10.78 2.21 -22.50
C GLU A 271 -11.21 2.64 -21.08
N LEU A 272 -11.74 3.86 -20.93
CA LEU A 272 -12.23 4.38 -19.65
C LEU A 272 -13.46 3.63 -19.14
N ALA A 273 -14.43 3.32 -20.01
CA ALA A 273 -15.62 2.55 -19.66
C ALA A 273 -15.29 1.10 -19.26
N GLN A 274 -14.37 0.46 -19.99
CA GLN A 274 -13.88 -0.88 -19.67
C GLN A 274 -13.12 -0.87 -18.34
N GLY A 275 -12.25 0.12 -18.13
CA GLY A 275 -11.53 0.31 -16.86
C GLY A 275 -12.47 0.48 -15.67
N SER A 276 -13.53 1.29 -15.81
CA SER A 276 -14.55 1.45 -14.78
C SER A 276 -15.29 0.14 -14.48
N THR A 277 -15.69 -0.62 -15.51
CA THR A 277 -16.39 -1.90 -15.31
C THR A 277 -15.51 -2.92 -14.59
N ALA A 278 -14.24 -3.01 -14.97
CA ALA A 278 -13.27 -3.87 -14.29
C ALA A 278 -13.06 -3.43 -12.83
N MET A 279 -13.02 -2.13 -12.57
CA MET A 279 -12.88 -1.54 -11.24
C MET A 279 -14.09 -1.85 -10.35
N ASP A 280 -15.31 -1.78 -10.88
CA ASP A 280 -16.54 -2.17 -10.17
C ASP A 280 -16.53 -3.65 -9.75
N GLY A 281 -16.01 -4.55 -10.61
CA GLY A 281 -15.80 -5.94 -10.26
C GLY A 281 -14.84 -6.10 -9.06
N LYS A 282 -13.72 -5.38 -9.07
CA LYS A 282 -12.74 -5.39 -7.97
C LYS A 282 -13.25 -4.75 -6.68
N ILE A 283 -14.07 -3.71 -6.77
CA ILE A 283 -14.78 -3.13 -5.61
C ILE A 283 -15.67 -4.19 -4.94
N ASN A 284 -16.44 -4.97 -5.72
CA ASN A 284 -17.32 -5.98 -5.14
C ASN A 284 -16.55 -7.15 -4.50
N GLU A 285 -15.47 -7.61 -5.14
CA GLU A 285 -14.55 -8.59 -4.53
C GLU A 285 -13.99 -8.07 -3.20
N MET A 286 -13.52 -6.82 -3.17
CA MET A 286 -12.93 -6.21 -1.97
C MET A 286 -13.95 -6.06 -0.84
N ARG A 287 -15.21 -5.73 -1.16
CA ARG A 287 -16.30 -5.65 -0.18
C ARG A 287 -16.57 -6.99 0.50
N ILE A 288 -16.60 -8.08 -0.26
CA ILE A 288 -16.76 -9.43 0.27
C ILE A 288 -15.60 -9.76 1.22
N SER A 289 -14.35 -9.51 0.82
CA SER A 289 -13.19 -9.75 1.67
C SER A 289 -13.20 -8.92 2.97
N VAL A 290 -13.69 -7.68 2.92
CA VAL A 290 -13.85 -6.83 4.12
C VAL A 290 -14.94 -7.36 5.05
N GLU A 291 -16.06 -7.84 4.51
CA GLU A 291 -17.13 -8.47 5.31
C GLU A 291 -16.62 -9.76 6.00
N GLU A 292 -15.90 -10.61 5.27
CA GLU A 292 -15.27 -11.82 5.83
C GLU A 292 -14.24 -11.49 6.90
N ALA A 293 -13.38 -10.49 6.66
CA ALA A 293 -12.40 -10.02 7.63
C ALA A 293 -13.09 -9.51 8.91
N SER A 294 -14.16 -8.72 8.79
CA SER A 294 -14.91 -8.21 9.93
C SER A 294 -15.51 -9.33 10.78
N SER A 295 -16.04 -10.38 10.12
CA SER A 295 -16.57 -11.56 10.81
C SER A 295 -15.46 -12.31 11.56
N ALA A 296 -14.31 -12.52 10.90
CA ALA A 296 -13.16 -13.20 11.50
C ALA A 296 -12.62 -12.43 12.73
N ILE A 297 -12.50 -11.10 12.63
CA ILE A 297 -12.06 -10.24 13.74
C ILE A 297 -13.00 -10.36 14.94
N THR A 298 -14.32 -10.38 14.71
CA THR A 298 -15.30 -10.54 15.79
C THR A 298 -15.13 -11.90 16.49
N GLN A 299 -14.92 -12.97 15.72
CA GLN A 299 -14.66 -14.30 16.29
C GLN A 299 -13.35 -14.35 17.09
N ILE A 300 -12.28 -13.70 16.60
CA ILE A 300 -11.00 -13.63 17.31
C ILE A 300 -11.16 -12.87 18.63
N SER A 301 -11.84 -11.73 18.63
CA SER A 301 -12.11 -10.94 19.83
C SER A 301 -12.91 -11.74 20.88
N MET A 302 -13.97 -12.42 20.47
CA MET A 302 -14.73 -13.31 21.35
C MET A 302 -13.87 -14.47 21.86
N GLY A 303 -13.04 -15.07 21.00
CA GLY A 303 -12.13 -16.14 21.37
C GLY A 303 -11.09 -15.71 22.42
N ALA A 304 -10.55 -14.50 22.27
CA ALA A 304 -9.63 -13.92 23.26
C ALA A 304 -10.30 -13.71 24.62
N GLN A 305 -11.55 -13.20 24.65
CA GLN A 305 -12.31 -13.04 25.89
C GLN A 305 -12.64 -14.37 26.56
N ASP A 306 -13.04 -15.39 25.78
CA ASP A 306 -13.29 -16.72 26.31
C ASP A 306 -12.01 -17.38 26.85
N GLN A 307 -10.87 -17.15 26.20
CA GLN A 307 -9.58 -17.62 26.66
C GLN A 307 -9.20 -16.99 28.01
N SER A 308 -9.43 -15.69 28.20
CA SER A 308 -9.21 -15.00 29.47
C SER A 308 -10.05 -15.62 30.60
N ARG A 309 -11.35 -15.86 30.35
CA ARG A 309 -12.23 -16.53 31.32
C ARG A 309 -11.78 -17.94 31.68
N GLN A 310 -11.32 -18.73 30.70
CA GLN A 310 -10.79 -20.07 30.95
C GLN A 310 -9.50 -20.03 31.78
N VAL A 311 -8.64 -19.04 31.55
CA VAL A 311 -7.42 -18.85 32.33
C VAL A 311 -7.71 -18.58 33.80
N ASP A 312 -8.71 -17.76 34.12
CA ASP A 312 -9.13 -17.52 35.50
C ASP A 312 -9.60 -18.81 36.18
N GLU A 313 -10.36 -19.65 35.46
CA GLU A 313 -10.82 -20.94 35.95
C GLU A 313 -9.66 -21.91 36.21
N ILE A 314 -8.71 -22.01 35.27
CA ILE A 314 -7.51 -22.85 35.44
C ILE A 314 -6.68 -22.36 36.63
N SER A 315 -6.54 -21.04 36.80
CA SER A 315 -5.80 -20.45 37.93
C SER A 315 -6.42 -20.82 39.28
N ARG A 316 -7.75 -20.80 39.38
CA ARG A 316 -8.47 -21.28 40.57
C ARG A 316 -8.20 -22.76 40.84
N LEU A 317 -8.29 -23.60 39.79
CA LEU A 317 -8.04 -25.04 39.92
C LEU A 317 -6.60 -25.34 40.34
N LEU A 318 -5.61 -24.63 39.82
CA LEU A 318 -4.21 -24.80 40.23
C LEU A 318 -4.00 -24.46 41.70
N ASN A 319 -4.64 -23.42 42.22
CA ASN A 319 -4.60 -23.09 43.65
C ASN A 319 -5.23 -24.20 44.51
N GLU A 320 -6.33 -24.79 44.06
CA GLU A 320 -6.94 -25.94 44.75
C GLU A 320 -6.03 -27.18 44.74
N ILE A 321 -5.38 -27.47 43.61
CA ILE A 321 -4.40 -28.56 43.51
C ILE A 321 -3.20 -28.30 44.42
N LYS A 322 -2.69 -27.06 44.50
CA LYS A 322 -1.58 -26.68 45.37
C LYS A 322 -1.91 -26.91 46.85
N ALA A 323 -3.09 -26.50 47.27
CA ALA A 323 -3.58 -26.75 48.63
C ALA A 323 -3.73 -28.26 48.92
N SER A 324 -4.24 -29.03 47.94
CA SER A 324 -4.37 -30.48 48.06
C SER A 324 -3.01 -31.20 48.16
N SER A 325 -2.02 -30.78 47.36
CA SER A 325 -0.65 -31.31 47.41
C SER A 325 0.01 -31.03 48.76
N SER A 326 -0.09 -29.80 49.27
CA SER A 326 0.39 -29.44 50.62
C SER A 326 -0.25 -30.31 51.71
N LYS A 327 -1.55 -30.55 51.64
CA LYS A 327 -2.27 -31.43 52.57
C LYS A 327 -1.81 -32.88 52.47
N THR A 328 -1.51 -33.36 51.28
CA THR A 328 -0.95 -34.70 51.03
C THR A 328 0.44 -34.84 51.65
N ASN A 329 1.31 -33.85 51.47
CA ASN A 329 2.63 -33.80 52.12
C ASN A 329 2.52 -33.86 53.65
N HIS A 330 1.62 -33.05 54.25
CA HIS A 330 1.40 -33.11 55.70
C HIS A 330 0.89 -34.47 56.18
N LYS A 331 0.00 -35.12 55.41
CA LYS A 331 -0.47 -36.47 55.75
C LYS A 331 0.66 -37.50 55.65
N ALA A 332 1.49 -37.44 54.60
CA ALA A 332 2.64 -38.32 54.46
C ALA A 332 3.60 -38.17 55.66
N HIS A 333 3.88 -36.93 56.07
CA HIS A 333 4.69 -36.66 57.25
C HIS A 333 4.09 -37.27 58.53
N ASN A 334 2.78 -37.11 58.75
CA ASN A 334 2.11 -37.72 59.91
C ASN A 334 2.17 -39.25 59.89
N ILE A 335 2.04 -39.86 58.71
CA ILE A 335 2.17 -41.32 58.56
C ILE A 335 3.58 -41.77 58.94
N LYS A 336 4.63 -41.01 58.58
CA LYS A 336 6.01 -41.32 58.97
C LYS A 336 6.18 -41.40 60.49
N THR A 337 5.59 -40.47 61.24
CA THR A 337 5.58 -40.53 62.72
C THR A 337 4.83 -41.76 63.24
N VAL A 338 3.71 -42.12 62.63
CA VAL A 338 2.95 -43.32 63.01
C VAL A 338 3.72 -44.61 62.71
N VAL A 339 4.44 -44.65 61.58
CA VAL A 339 5.34 -45.76 61.21
C VAL A 339 6.42 -45.93 62.26
N GLU A 340 7.09 -44.85 62.68
CA GLU A 340 8.14 -44.91 63.72
C GLU A 340 7.62 -45.50 65.03
N GLN A 341 6.45 -45.03 65.50
CA GLN A 341 5.80 -45.57 66.70
C GLN A 341 5.37 -47.03 66.53
N SER A 342 4.89 -47.41 65.35
CA SER A 342 4.46 -48.77 65.04
C SER A 342 5.63 -49.73 65.02
N THR A 343 6.77 -49.31 64.44
CA THR A 343 8.03 -50.08 64.44
C THR A 343 8.45 -50.40 65.87
N GLN A 344 8.46 -49.39 66.76
CA GLN A 344 8.84 -49.58 68.16
C GLN A 344 7.92 -50.57 68.88
N LYS A 345 6.59 -50.45 68.68
CA LYS A 345 5.62 -51.37 69.30
C LYS A 345 5.72 -52.79 68.76
N ALA A 346 5.91 -52.95 67.45
CA ALA A 346 6.07 -54.26 66.82
C ALA A 346 7.36 -54.95 67.31
N GLN A 347 8.46 -54.20 67.42
CA GLN A 347 9.71 -54.71 67.96
C GLN A 347 9.58 -55.15 69.42
N LEU A 348 8.99 -54.31 70.28
CA LEU A 348 8.74 -54.67 71.68
C LEU A 348 7.84 -55.91 71.81
N GLY A 349 6.83 -56.03 70.95
CA GLY A 349 5.96 -57.21 70.87
C GLY A 349 6.73 -58.47 70.45
N GLY A 350 7.62 -58.35 69.46
CA GLY A 350 8.53 -59.40 69.02
C GLY A 350 9.52 -59.85 70.11
N GLU A 351 10.09 -58.92 70.86
CA GLU A 351 10.96 -59.23 72.00
C GLU A 351 10.20 -59.93 73.13
N THR A 352 8.99 -59.45 73.43
CA THR A 352 8.11 -60.05 74.45
C THR A 352 7.74 -61.48 74.09
N ILE A 353 7.34 -61.74 72.84
CA ILE A 353 6.96 -63.09 72.42
C ILE A 353 8.17 -64.02 72.35
N GLN A 354 9.36 -63.51 72.01
CA GLN A 354 10.60 -64.29 72.07
C GLN A 354 10.92 -64.73 73.51
N SER A 355 10.66 -63.87 74.51
CA SER A 355 10.75 -64.27 75.92
C SER A 355 9.73 -65.35 76.29
N VAL A 356 8.49 -65.25 75.80
CA VAL A 356 7.45 -66.27 76.05
C VAL A 356 7.84 -67.61 75.44
N VAL A 357 8.37 -67.63 74.22
CA VAL A 357 8.88 -68.87 73.58
C VAL A 357 9.95 -69.52 74.45
N SER A 358 10.91 -68.74 74.97
CA SER A 358 11.94 -69.27 75.88
C SER A 358 11.34 -69.84 77.17
N SER A 359 10.42 -69.12 77.82
CA SER A 359 9.76 -69.62 79.05
C SER A 359 8.93 -70.89 78.81
N VAL A 360 8.23 -71.00 77.68
CA VAL A 360 7.48 -72.21 77.33
C VAL A 360 8.42 -73.40 77.11
N SER A 361 9.59 -73.18 76.48
CA SER A 361 10.62 -74.20 76.33
C SER A 361 11.18 -74.67 77.68
N GLU A 362 11.44 -73.75 78.60
CA GLU A 362 11.87 -74.08 79.98
C GLU A 362 10.81 -74.89 80.73
N ILE A 363 9.53 -74.52 80.63
CA ILE A 363 8.42 -75.27 81.23
C ILE A 363 8.32 -76.67 80.61
N ASN A 364 8.53 -76.81 79.30
CA ASN A 364 8.53 -78.11 78.63
C ASN A 364 9.62 -79.03 79.20
N ASN A 365 10.84 -78.51 79.37
CA ASN A 365 11.95 -79.26 79.97
C ASN A 365 11.64 -79.67 81.41
N GLY A 366 11.13 -78.75 82.23
CA GLY A 366 10.73 -79.04 83.62
C GLY A 366 9.59 -80.06 83.72
N THR A 367 8.66 -80.04 82.76
CA THR A 367 7.58 -81.04 82.64
C THR A 367 8.16 -82.43 82.34
N GLU A 368 9.15 -82.51 81.45
CA GLU A 368 9.82 -83.76 81.11
C GLU A 368 10.61 -84.34 82.31
N ASP A 369 11.33 -83.49 83.04
CA ASP A 369 12.06 -83.90 84.24
C ASP A 369 11.12 -84.38 85.36
N THR A 370 9.98 -83.70 85.53
CA THR A 370 8.93 -84.12 86.48
C THR A 370 8.35 -85.48 86.10
N GLN A 371 8.11 -85.73 84.81
CA GLN A 371 7.64 -87.03 84.32
C GLN A 371 8.64 -88.14 84.69
N LYS A 372 9.94 -87.93 84.42
CA LYS A 372 11.00 -88.91 84.76
C LYS A 372 11.05 -89.21 86.26
N ALA A 373 10.92 -88.19 87.11
CA ALA A 373 10.92 -88.36 88.57
C ALA A 373 9.69 -89.15 89.06
N ILE A 374 8.52 -88.89 88.49
CA ILE A 374 7.28 -89.58 88.83
C ILE A 374 7.28 -91.03 88.33
N ASP A 375 7.81 -91.30 87.14
CA ASP A 375 7.99 -92.67 86.64
C ASP A 375 8.91 -93.49 87.56
N SER A 376 9.97 -92.85 88.07
CA SER A 376 10.89 -93.45 89.04
C SER A 376 10.20 -93.75 90.38
N LEU A 377 9.36 -92.82 90.88
CA LEU A 377 8.56 -93.02 92.08
C LEU A 377 7.50 -94.13 91.90
N ALA A 378 6.86 -94.20 90.73
CA ALA A 378 5.93 -95.27 90.39
C ALA A 378 6.61 -96.64 90.43
N HIS A 379 7.81 -96.74 89.87
CA HIS A 379 8.62 -97.95 89.93
C HIS A 379 8.98 -98.32 91.38
N LEU A 380 9.47 -97.37 92.18
CA LEU A 380 9.82 -97.62 93.58
C LEU A 380 8.61 -98.04 94.43
N SER A 381 7.45 -97.41 94.23
CA SER A 381 6.19 -97.77 94.91
C SER A 381 5.78 -99.22 94.61
N ASN A 382 5.93 -99.65 93.34
CA ASN A 382 5.66 -101.02 92.93
C ASN A 382 6.63 -102.02 93.58
N GLU A 383 7.93 -101.69 93.64
CA GLU A 383 8.92 -102.53 94.33
C GLU A 383 8.62 -102.65 95.83
N ILE A 384 8.24 -101.56 96.50
CA ILE A 384 7.83 -101.60 97.92
C ILE A 384 6.58 -102.47 98.08
N THR A 385 5.60 -102.38 97.18
CA THR A 385 4.39 -103.22 97.21
C THR A 385 4.77 -104.72 97.19
N LYS A 386 5.73 -105.12 96.33
CA LYS A 386 6.23 -106.50 96.28
C LYS A 386 6.89 -106.92 97.60
N ILE A 387 7.75 -106.06 98.17
CA ILE A 387 8.43 -106.32 99.46
C ILE A 387 7.41 -106.49 100.59
N VAL A 388 6.42 -105.61 100.69
CA VAL A 388 5.35 -105.68 101.70
C VAL A 388 4.54 -106.97 101.55
N GLY A 389 4.27 -107.40 100.32
CA GLY A 389 3.63 -108.70 100.04
C GLY A 389 4.45 -109.88 100.57
N VAL A 390 5.78 -109.87 100.34
CA VAL A 390 6.69 -110.89 100.89
C VAL A 390 6.70 -110.86 102.42
N LEU A 391 6.77 -109.67 103.04
CA LEU A 391 6.75 -109.53 104.51
C LEU A 391 5.45 -110.05 105.13
N SER A 392 4.29 -109.77 104.52
CA SER A 392 2.99 -110.30 104.94
C SER A 392 2.93 -111.83 104.81
N GLY A 393 3.55 -112.37 103.75
CA GLY A 393 3.74 -113.81 103.55
C GLY A 393 4.61 -114.45 104.63
N VAL A 394 5.78 -113.86 104.91
CA VAL A 394 6.69 -114.30 105.97
C VAL A 394 5.99 -114.26 107.33
N ALA A 395 5.31 -113.16 107.67
CA ALA A 395 4.56 -113.05 108.92
C ALA A 395 3.49 -114.15 109.05
N THR A 396 2.78 -114.47 107.97
CA THR A 396 1.81 -115.58 107.96
C THR A 396 2.48 -116.93 108.18
N GLN A 397 3.64 -117.17 107.54
CA GLN A 397 4.40 -118.40 107.71
C GLN A 397 5.00 -118.53 109.12
N THR A 398 5.55 -117.45 109.68
CA THR A 398 6.05 -117.38 111.06
C THR A 398 4.92 -117.65 112.06
N ASN A 399 3.71 -117.12 111.82
CA ASN A 399 2.54 -117.39 112.66
C ASN A 399 2.16 -118.88 112.64
N LEU A 400 2.19 -119.53 111.47
CA LEU A 400 1.93 -120.97 111.34
C LEU A 400 3.02 -121.83 112.00
N LEU A 401 4.29 -121.45 111.85
CA LEU A 401 5.42 -122.13 112.51
C LEU A 401 5.34 -121.98 114.03
N ALA A 402 5.00 -120.78 114.53
CA ALA A 402 4.80 -120.50 115.93
C ALA A 402 3.62 -121.30 116.51
N LEU A 403 2.52 -121.41 115.77
CA LEU A 403 1.38 -122.27 116.13
C LEU A 403 1.80 -123.75 116.23
N ASN A 404 2.51 -124.26 115.23
CA ASN A 404 3.02 -125.63 115.23
C ASN A 404 3.99 -125.88 116.40
N ALA A 405 4.89 -124.92 116.67
CA ALA A 405 5.81 -124.98 117.81
C ALA A 405 5.07 -124.94 119.16
N GLY A 406 4.00 -124.15 119.26
CA GLY A 406 3.15 -124.08 120.44
C GLY A 406 2.39 -125.40 120.69
N ILE A 407 1.90 -126.05 119.61
CA ILE A 407 1.27 -127.37 119.70
C ILE A 407 2.28 -128.41 120.18
N GLU A 408 3.49 -128.45 119.62
CA GLU A 408 4.50 -129.42 120.01
C GLU A 408 5.02 -129.16 121.44
N ALA A 409 5.11 -127.90 121.86
CA ALA A 409 5.43 -127.51 123.23
C ALA A 409 4.34 -127.96 124.23
N ALA A 410 3.05 -127.84 123.87
CA ALA A 410 1.94 -128.37 124.68
C ALA A 410 1.98 -129.91 124.77
N LYS A 411 2.42 -130.57 123.71
CA LYS A 411 2.58 -132.04 123.63
C LYS A 411 3.72 -132.57 124.51
N ALA A 412 4.75 -131.76 124.75
CA ALA A 412 5.90 -132.08 125.59
C ALA A 412 5.64 -131.93 127.11
N GLY A 413 4.43 -131.53 127.52
CA GLY A 413 4.04 -131.43 128.94
C GLY A 413 4.91 -130.46 129.75
N ASP A 414 5.29 -130.83 130.98
CA ASP A 414 6.01 -129.96 131.91
C ASP A 414 7.38 -129.47 131.37
N ALA A 415 8.02 -130.23 130.49
CA ALA A 415 9.29 -129.86 129.85
C ALA A 415 9.14 -128.81 128.73
N GLY A 416 7.93 -128.63 128.19
CA GLY A 416 7.64 -127.72 127.08
C GLY A 416 7.16 -126.32 127.49
N ASN A 417 6.88 -126.08 128.77
CA ASN A 417 6.27 -124.84 129.26
C ASN A 417 7.02 -123.56 128.86
N GLY A 418 8.36 -123.56 128.90
CA GLY A 418 9.17 -122.41 128.47
C GLY A 418 9.11 -122.17 126.94
N PHE A 419 9.06 -123.23 126.15
CA PHE A 419 8.93 -123.15 124.69
C PHE A 419 7.53 -122.72 124.25
N ALA A 420 6.49 -123.11 124.99
CA ALA A 420 5.11 -122.69 124.73
C ALA A 420 4.96 -121.16 124.86
N VAL A 421 5.61 -120.54 125.85
CA VAL A 421 5.62 -119.07 126.01
C VAL A 421 6.35 -118.38 124.85
N ILE A 422 7.50 -118.91 124.41
CA ILE A 422 8.24 -118.35 123.26
C ILE A 422 7.43 -118.50 121.97
N ALA A 423 6.78 -119.65 121.76
CA ALA A 423 5.93 -119.91 120.61
C ALA A 423 4.72 -118.96 120.58
N GLU A 424 4.03 -118.77 121.71
CA GLU A 424 2.91 -117.82 121.80
C GLU A 424 3.37 -116.38 121.56
N GLN A 425 4.54 -115.99 122.09
CA GLN A 425 5.06 -114.64 121.86
C GLN A 425 5.53 -114.42 120.42
N THR A 426 6.07 -115.45 119.76
CA THR A 426 6.41 -115.43 118.33
C THR A 426 5.14 -115.33 117.48
N ARG A 427 4.04 -116.00 117.89
CA ARG A 427 2.72 -115.92 117.25
C ARG A 427 2.17 -114.50 117.30
N ILE A 428 2.17 -113.87 118.49
CA ILE A 428 1.72 -112.48 118.68
C ILE A 428 2.54 -111.51 117.82
N LEU A 429 3.87 -111.64 117.82
CA LEU A 429 4.76 -110.80 116.98
C LEU A 429 4.51 -111.00 115.48
N ALA A 430 4.20 -112.23 115.05
CA ALA A 430 3.87 -112.53 113.67
C ALA A 430 2.50 -111.96 113.25
N GLU A 431 1.49 -112.02 114.12
CA GLU A 431 0.19 -111.36 113.92
C GLU A 431 0.35 -109.83 113.85
N GLU A 432 1.14 -109.25 114.75
CA GLU A 432 1.45 -107.82 114.75
C GLU A 432 2.21 -107.39 113.49
N SER A 433 3.20 -108.19 113.05
CA SER A 433 3.96 -107.96 111.81
C SER A 433 3.08 -108.03 110.56
N LYS A 434 2.12 -108.96 110.54
CA LYS A 434 1.13 -109.07 109.47
C LYS A 434 0.21 -107.85 109.45
N LEU A 435 -0.27 -107.42 110.62
CA LEU A 435 -1.14 -106.25 110.75
C LEU A 435 -0.42 -104.95 110.36
N ASN A 436 0.84 -104.78 110.75
CA ASN A 436 1.67 -103.66 110.33
C ASN A 436 2.00 -103.70 108.84
N SER A 437 2.29 -104.87 108.26
CA SER A 437 2.45 -105.02 106.81
C SER A 437 1.19 -104.60 106.05
N LYS A 438 0.00 -104.98 106.53
CA LYS A 438 -1.29 -104.56 105.95
C LYS A 438 -1.52 -103.05 106.05
N LYS A 439 -1.08 -102.40 107.12
CA LYS A 439 -1.11 -100.93 107.24
C LYS A 439 -0.19 -100.28 106.20
N ILE A 440 1.04 -100.80 106.03
CA ILE A 440 1.98 -100.30 105.02
C ILE A 440 1.42 -100.49 103.60
N GLU A 441 0.80 -101.64 103.32
CA GLU A 441 0.11 -101.91 102.05
C GLU A 441 -0.94 -100.83 101.75
N GLY A 442 -1.77 -100.47 102.74
CA GLY A 442 -2.75 -99.39 102.59
C GLY A 442 -2.12 -98.01 102.31
N VAL A 443 -1.00 -97.68 102.96
CA VAL A 443 -0.26 -96.43 102.71
C VAL A 443 0.32 -96.44 101.29
N ILE A 444 0.93 -97.54 100.84
CA ILE A 444 1.52 -97.66 99.50
C ILE A 444 0.45 -97.65 98.40
N HIS A 445 -0.74 -98.21 98.68
CA HIS A 445 -1.88 -98.08 97.80
C HIS A 445 -2.30 -96.61 97.61
N SER A 446 -2.40 -95.85 98.71
CA SER A 446 -2.69 -94.40 98.66
C SER A 446 -1.60 -93.62 97.93
N VAL A 447 -0.32 -93.93 98.14
CA VAL A 447 0.79 -93.33 97.39
C VAL A 447 0.69 -93.62 95.89
N SER A 448 0.31 -94.84 95.50
CA SER A 448 0.15 -95.24 94.10
C SER A 448 -1.03 -94.53 93.42
N GLU A 449 -2.12 -94.29 94.16
CA GLU A 449 -3.24 -93.48 93.70
C GLU A 449 -2.82 -92.03 93.46
N HIS A 450 -2.07 -91.43 94.41
CA HIS A 450 -1.51 -90.09 94.24
C HIS A 450 -0.54 -89.98 93.06
N ILE A 451 0.35 -90.95 92.86
CA ILE A 451 1.25 -91.01 91.69
C ILE A 451 0.45 -90.99 90.39
N SER A 452 -0.62 -91.79 90.30
CA SER A 452 -1.49 -91.81 89.12
C SER A 452 -2.15 -90.45 88.85
N GLY A 453 -2.58 -89.76 89.91
CA GLY A 453 -3.11 -88.39 89.82
C GLY A 453 -2.08 -87.37 89.32
N VAL A 454 -0.81 -87.50 89.75
CA VAL A 454 0.28 -86.65 89.27
C VAL A 454 0.60 -86.94 87.80
N ILE A 455 0.65 -88.20 87.37
CA ILE A 455 0.86 -88.57 85.95
C ILE A 455 -0.20 -87.93 85.05
N ALA A 456 -1.48 -88.00 85.44
CA ALA A 456 -2.56 -87.37 84.70
C ALA A 456 -2.38 -85.84 84.61
N SER A 457 -1.92 -85.21 85.69
CA SER A 457 -1.65 -83.76 85.74
C SER A 457 -0.46 -83.36 84.86
N VAL A 458 0.63 -84.13 84.86
CA VAL A 458 1.81 -83.89 84.00
C VAL A 458 1.46 -84.08 82.52
N THR A 459 0.65 -85.08 82.19
CA THR A 459 0.15 -85.30 80.82
C THR A 459 -0.68 -84.10 80.33
N LYS A 460 -1.59 -83.61 81.19
CA LYS A 460 -2.37 -82.39 80.89
C LYS A 460 -1.47 -81.17 80.73
N MET A 461 -0.45 -81.02 81.58
CA MET A 461 0.53 -79.94 81.51
C MET A 461 1.29 -79.96 80.18
N LYS A 462 1.75 -81.13 79.73
CA LYS A 462 2.41 -81.30 78.43
C LYS A 462 1.55 -80.83 77.27
N GLY A 463 0.25 -81.17 77.26
CA GLY A 463 -0.70 -80.70 76.25
C GLY A 463 -0.89 -79.17 76.26
N ASN A 464 -0.95 -78.57 77.46
CA ASN A 464 -1.03 -77.12 77.61
C ASN A 464 0.24 -76.41 77.11
N VAL A 465 1.42 -76.95 77.41
CA VAL A 465 2.72 -76.43 76.95
C VAL A 465 2.82 -76.43 75.43
N GLN A 466 2.48 -77.55 74.78
CA GLN A 466 2.45 -77.65 73.31
C GLN A 466 1.48 -76.64 72.67
N THR A 467 0.32 -76.43 73.29
CA THR A 467 -0.65 -75.43 72.83
C THR A 467 -0.08 -74.01 72.99
N GLY A 468 0.58 -73.72 74.12
CA GLY A 468 1.25 -72.44 74.36
C GLY A 468 2.40 -72.17 73.40
N GLU A 469 3.20 -73.19 73.07
CA GLU A 469 4.30 -73.10 72.10
C GLU A 469 3.78 -72.74 70.71
N LYS A 470 2.73 -73.43 70.24
CA LYS A 470 2.09 -73.13 68.96
C LYS A 470 1.53 -71.72 68.92
N ALA A 471 0.88 -71.27 70.00
CA ALA A 471 0.34 -69.92 70.10
C ALA A 471 1.46 -68.86 70.08
N ALA A 472 2.57 -69.10 70.77
CA ALA A 472 3.71 -68.20 70.80
C ALA A 472 4.40 -68.08 69.43
N LEU A 473 4.55 -69.19 68.70
CA LEU A 473 5.08 -69.19 67.34
C LEU A 473 4.17 -68.42 66.36
N LEU A 474 2.85 -68.61 66.44
CA LEU A 474 1.89 -67.85 65.62
C LEU A 474 1.98 -66.35 65.91
N ALA A 475 2.07 -65.97 67.18
CA ALA A 475 2.23 -64.57 67.57
C ALA A 475 3.57 -63.98 67.09
N LYS A 476 4.66 -64.75 67.12
CA LYS A 476 5.96 -64.35 66.56
C LYS A 476 5.84 -64.04 65.06
N ASN A 477 5.29 -64.96 64.28
CA ASN A 477 5.10 -64.76 62.84
C ASN A 477 4.22 -63.53 62.56
N ALA A 478 3.17 -63.30 63.36
CA ALA A 478 2.32 -62.11 63.21
C ALA A 478 3.10 -60.80 63.43
N PHE A 479 4.04 -60.76 64.38
CA PHE A 479 4.89 -59.58 64.58
C PHE A 479 5.88 -59.38 63.43
N ASP A 480 6.44 -60.46 62.86
CA ASP A 480 7.32 -60.38 61.69
C ASP A 480 6.58 -59.85 60.44
N GLU A 481 5.32 -60.28 60.25
CA GLU A 481 4.43 -59.75 59.19
C GLU A 481 4.08 -58.28 59.41
N ILE A 482 3.77 -57.88 60.65
CA ILE A 482 3.52 -56.48 61.00
C ILE A 482 4.76 -55.63 60.69
N HIS A 483 5.96 -56.09 61.06
CA HIS A 483 7.19 -55.37 60.78
C HIS A 483 7.41 -55.17 59.27
N SER A 484 7.19 -56.22 58.48
CA SER A 484 7.28 -56.16 57.01
C SER A 484 6.26 -55.18 56.41
N SER A 485 5.03 -55.17 56.92
CA SER A 485 3.98 -54.23 56.49
C SER A 485 4.31 -52.77 56.82
N ILE A 486 4.95 -52.52 57.97
CA ILE A 486 5.40 -51.19 58.37
C ILE A 486 6.50 -50.67 57.42
N LEU A 487 7.46 -51.52 57.03
CA LEU A 487 8.50 -51.15 56.06
C LEU A 487 7.91 -50.77 54.69
N ASN A 488 6.94 -51.54 54.20
CA ASN A 488 6.23 -51.22 52.96
C ASN A 488 5.48 -49.88 53.08
N THR A 489 4.78 -49.66 54.20
CA THR A 489 4.09 -48.39 54.48
C THR A 489 5.05 -47.21 54.48
N PHE A 490 6.25 -47.36 55.04
CA PHE A 490 7.30 -46.34 55.01
C PHE A 490 7.74 -46.00 53.58
N GLU A 491 8.01 -47.02 52.77
CA GLU A 491 8.42 -46.84 51.37
C GLU A 491 7.34 -46.10 50.57
N GLN A 492 6.08 -46.54 50.66
CA GLN A 492 4.95 -45.90 50.00
C GLN A 492 4.78 -44.44 50.44
N THR A 493 4.98 -44.16 51.73
CA THR A 493 4.88 -42.79 52.27
C THR A 493 5.97 -41.89 51.69
N SER A 494 7.20 -42.41 51.55
CA SER A 494 8.30 -41.69 50.91
C SER A 494 8.01 -41.37 49.44
N GLN A 495 7.44 -42.33 48.70
CA GLN A 495 7.02 -42.12 47.31
C GLN A 495 5.91 -41.06 47.19
N ILE A 496 4.95 -41.03 48.12
CA ILE A 496 3.90 -40.00 48.18
C ILE A 496 4.51 -38.60 48.39
N GLU A 497 5.50 -38.46 49.27
CA GLU A 497 6.19 -37.19 49.54
C GLU A 497 6.93 -36.69 48.29
N ILE A 498 7.64 -37.58 47.58
CA ILE A 498 8.32 -37.25 46.32
C ILE A 498 7.30 -36.82 45.26
N ALA A 499 6.19 -37.56 45.09
CA ALA A 499 5.16 -37.25 44.11
C ALA A 499 4.46 -35.91 44.40
N ALA A 500 4.16 -35.61 45.67
CA ALA A 500 3.55 -34.35 46.06
C ALA A 500 4.49 -33.15 45.82
N ASN A 501 5.79 -33.30 46.11
CA ASN A 501 6.78 -32.26 45.81
C ASN A 501 6.92 -32.01 44.30
N PHE A 502 7.00 -33.07 43.49
CA PHE A 502 7.00 -32.96 42.03
C PHE A 502 5.73 -32.29 41.49
N GLN A 503 4.57 -32.59 42.09
CA GLN A 503 3.31 -31.95 41.74
C GLN A 503 3.34 -30.43 42.02
N ASN A 504 3.98 -29.98 43.11
CA ASN A 504 4.12 -28.55 43.40
C ASN A 504 5.00 -27.84 42.35
N GLU A 505 6.11 -28.44 41.95
CA GLU A 505 6.96 -27.90 40.88
C GLU A 505 6.20 -27.80 39.54
N SER A 506 5.41 -28.83 39.21
CA SER A 506 4.57 -28.85 38.01
C SER A 506 3.48 -27.77 38.04
N ILE A 507 2.91 -27.49 39.21
CA ILE A 507 1.95 -26.40 39.39
C ILE A 507 2.62 -25.05 39.16
N ASP A 508 3.80 -24.81 39.72
CA ASP A 508 4.51 -23.53 39.55
C ASP A 508 4.87 -23.30 38.07
N ASN A 509 5.26 -24.33 37.33
CA ASN A 509 5.44 -24.27 35.86
C ASN A 509 4.14 -23.99 35.09
N SER A 510 3.02 -24.53 35.56
CA SER A 510 1.70 -24.29 34.97
C SER A 510 1.23 -22.85 35.19
N VAL A 511 1.52 -22.27 36.36
CA VAL A 511 1.26 -20.85 36.66
C VAL A 511 2.03 -19.94 35.70
N GLN A 512 3.33 -20.19 35.48
CA GLN A 512 4.11 -19.42 34.50
C GLN A 512 3.58 -19.54 33.07
N SER A 513 3.05 -20.70 32.70
CA SER A 513 2.45 -20.91 31.38
C SER A 513 1.15 -20.13 31.24
N ILE A 514 0.33 -20.08 32.30
CA ILE A 514 -0.90 -19.29 32.36
C ILE A 514 -0.61 -17.79 32.22
N GLU A 515 0.41 -17.26 32.91
CA GLU A 515 0.79 -15.85 32.79
C GLU A 515 1.07 -15.45 31.33
N LYS A 516 1.73 -16.34 30.57
CA LYS A 516 1.96 -16.13 29.13
C LYS A 516 0.67 -16.15 28.32
N ILE A 517 -0.29 -17.01 28.68
CA ILE A 517 -1.59 -17.08 28.01
C ILE A 517 -2.40 -15.79 28.25
N VAL A 518 -2.34 -15.22 29.45
CA VAL A 518 -2.97 -13.91 29.75
C VAL A 518 -2.43 -12.84 28.81
N ILE A 519 -1.11 -12.71 28.72
CA ILE A 519 -0.46 -11.71 27.86
C ILE A 519 -0.89 -11.87 26.40
N VAL A 520 -0.88 -13.10 25.88
CA VAL A 520 -1.29 -13.38 24.49
C VAL A 520 -2.78 -13.08 24.27
N SER A 521 -3.64 -13.38 25.25
CA SER A 521 -5.07 -13.08 25.19
C SER A 521 -5.33 -11.57 25.14
N GLU A 522 -4.65 -10.79 25.99
CA GLU A 522 -4.72 -9.31 25.97
C GLU A 522 -4.21 -8.72 24.65
N GLU A 523 -3.07 -9.20 24.15
CA GLU A 523 -2.49 -8.76 22.87
C GLU A 523 -3.42 -9.10 21.69
N THR A 524 -4.04 -10.29 21.72
CA THR A 524 -5.00 -10.72 20.69
C THR A 524 -6.26 -9.86 20.72
N ALA A 525 -6.76 -9.50 21.91
CA ALA A 525 -7.90 -8.60 22.05
C ALA A 525 -7.59 -7.21 21.50
N ALA A 526 -6.44 -6.63 21.88
CA ALA A 526 -5.99 -5.33 21.39
C ALA A 526 -5.77 -5.33 19.86
N GLY A 527 -5.10 -6.35 19.33
CA GLY A 527 -4.89 -6.50 17.88
C GLY A 527 -6.20 -6.68 17.10
N SER A 528 -7.20 -7.33 17.70
CA SER A 528 -8.54 -7.44 17.10
C SER A 528 -9.25 -6.08 17.02
N GLU A 529 -9.13 -5.24 18.04
CA GLU A 529 -9.69 -3.88 18.02
C GLU A 529 -9.03 -3.00 16.94
N GLU A 530 -7.71 -3.08 16.79
CA GLU A 530 -6.97 -2.35 15.76
C GLU A 530 -7.36 -2.82 14.35
N LEU A 531 -7.49 -4.14 14.14
CA LEU A 531 -7.96 -4.71 12.89
C LEU A 531 -9.39 -4.27 12.58
N ALA A 532 -10.29 -4.22 13.58
CA ALA A 532 -11.66 -3.76 13.39
C ALA A 532 -11.71 -2.30 12.89
N SER A 533 -10.86 -1.43 13.46
CA SER A 533 -10.70 -0.05 12.99
C SER A 533 -10.20 -0.01 11.53
N SER A 534 -9.17 -0.81 11.21
CA SER A 534 -8.60 -0.90 9.86
C SER A 534 -9.63 -1.39 8.83
N THR A 535 -10.42 -2.41 9.17
CA THR A 535 -11.51 -2.93 8.33
C THR A 535 -12.58 -1.87 8.10
N THR A 536 -12.91 -1.08 9.11
CA THR A 536 -13.85 0.05 8.97
C THR A 536 -13.31 1.11 8.00
N GLN A 537 -12.02 1.44 8.10
CA GLN A 537 -11.37 2.38 7.18
C GLN A 537 -11.29 1.85 5.75
N LEU A 538 -10.97 0.57 5.57
CA LEU A 538 -10.99 -0.09 4.24
C LEU A 538 -12.39 -0.04 3.63
N ASN A 539 -13.43 -0.32 4.42
CA ASN A 539 -14.81 -0.24 3.95
C ASN A 539 -15.18 1.17 3.47
N SER A 540 -14.74 2.21 4.18
CA SER A 540 -14.90 3.60 3.73
C SER A 540 -14.16 3.87 2.42
N GLY A 541 -12.91 3.42 2.30
CA GLY A 541 -12.10 3.58 1.08
C GLY A 541 -12.69 2.88 -0.14
N ILE A 542 -13.30 1.69 0.04
CA ILE A 542 -14.06 1.00 -1.01
C ILE A 542 -15.22 1.87 -1.51
N GLY A 543 -15.91 2.57 -0.59
CA GLY A 543 -16.95 3.54 -0.93
C GLY A 543 -16.45 4.66 -1.85
N ASP A 544 -15.32 5.27 -1.51
CA ASP A 544 -14.72 6.36 -2.30
C ASP A 544 -14.27 5.90 -3.71
N ILE A 545 -13.70 4.69 -3.78
CA ILE A 545 -13.29 4.04 -5.03
C ILE A 545 -14.53 3.75 -5.89
N SER A 546 -15.64 3.31 -5.28
CA SER A 546 -16.91 3.08 -5.98
C SER A 546 -17.48 4.36 -6.58
N VAL A 547 -17.46 5.46 -5.85
CA VAL A 547 -17.88 6.77 -6.37
C VAL A 547 -16.99 7.20 -7.54
N SER A 548 -15.67 7.01 -7.43
CA SER A 548 -14.71 7.34 -8.49
C SER A 548 -14.92 6.51 -9.76
N SER A 549 -15.18 5.21 -9.61
CA SER A 549 -15.49 4.33 -10.75
C SER A 549 -16.76 4.78 -11.48
N LYS A 550 -17.85 5.08 -10.75
CA LYS A 550 -19.09 5.62 -11.34
C LYS A 550 -18.83 6.92 -12.10
N ARG A 551 -18.00 7.82 -11.54
CA ARG A 551 -17.60 9.07 -12.19
C ARG A 551 -16.84 8.81 -13.49
N MET A 552 -15.91 7.85 -13.52
CA MET A 552 -15.18 7.48 -14.74
C MET A 552 -16.12 6.95 -15.83
N ASN A 553 -17.09 6.10 -15.46
CA ASN A 553 -18.08 5.62 -16.42
C ASN A 553 -18.92 6.75 -17.00
N GLN A 554 -19.34 7.69 -16.14
CA GLN A 554 -20.09 8.87 -16.59
C GLN A 554 -19.26 9.72 -17.57
N ILE A 555 -17.99 9.98 -17.27
CA ILE A 555 -17.09 10.72 -18.19
C ILE A 555 -16.94 9.97 -19.51
N ALA A 556 -16.81 8.64 -19.48
CA ALA A 556 -16.73 7.83 -20.69
C ALA A 556 -17.98 7.99 -21.57
N GLN A 557 -19.17 8.00 -20.96
CA GLN A 557 -20.46 8.22 -21.65
C GLN A 557 -20.56 9.64 -22.22
N GLU A 558 -20.21 10.66 -21.45
CA GLU A 558 -20.20 12.06 -21.90
C GLU A 558 -19.27 12.26 -23.12
N LEU A 559 -18.07 11.66 -23.10
CA LEU A 559 -17.14 11.71 -24.24
C LEU A 559 -17.72 11.03 -25.49
N PHE A 560 -18.43 9.91 -25.31
CA PHE A 560 -19.09 9.20 -26.41
C PHE A 560 -20.20 10.06 -27.04
N GLU A 561 -21.01 10.71 -26.20
CA GLU A 561 -22.06 11.63 -26.66
C GLU A 561 -21.49 12.82 -27.43
N VAL A 562 -20.43 13.46 -26.93
CA VAL A 562 -19.75 14.57 -27.61
C VAL A 562 -19.29 14.16 -29.01
N ILE A 563 -18.60 13.02 -29.17
CA ILE A 563 -18.17 12.55 -30.50
C ILE A 563 -19.37 12.27 -31.40
N SER A 564 -20.41 11.63 -30.87
CA SER A 564 -21.61 11.30 -31.63
C SER A 564 -22.33 12.54 -32.16
N SER A 565 -22.33 13.63 -31.39
CA SER A 565 -22.90 14.92 -31.80
C SER A 565 -22.10 15.61 -32.92
N ILE A 566 -20.77 15.53 -32.87
CA ILE A 566 -19.88 16.07 -33.91
C ILE A 566 -20.08 15.31 -35.24
N ASN A 567 -20.40 14.02 -35.18
CA ASN A 567 -20.71 13.22 -36.37
C ASN A 567 -22.10 13.49 -36.96
N ARG A 568 -23.03 14.12 -36.21
CA ARG A 568 -24.34 14.54 -36.73
C ARG A 568 -24.35 15.97 -37.28
N SER A 569 -23.31 16.76 -37.00
CA SER A 569 -23.24 18.20 -37.30
C SER A 569 -22.39 18.54 -38.54
N ASN A 570 -21.80 17.54 -39.20
CA ASN A 570 -21.23 17.61 -40.55
C ASN A 570 -22.08 16.74 -41.47
#